data_AF-A0A6A5G2P7-F1
#
_entry.id   AF-A0A6A5G2P7-F1
#
_cell.length_a   1.000
_cell.length_b   1.000
_cell.length_c   1.000
_cell.angle_alpha   90.00
_cell.angle_beta   90.00
_cell.angle_gamma   90.00
#
_symmetry.space_group_name_H-M   'P 1'
#
loop_
_entity.id
_entity.type
_entity.pdbx_description
1 polymer ?
#
loop_
_entity_poly.entity_id
_entity_poly.type
_entity_poly.pdbx_seq_one_letter_code
_entity_poly.pdbx_strand_id
1 'polypeptide(L)'
;MLKTVAIVCALVAVGLSEINTQTDALQQHDRLHRCWEPVDFKNESSGHRLSEPIYRYCSVMAVNKNYKVLHPFGVEEESDDYTHVNAIFETASSKYAILNVCLQEALAFGGPTRPSQVSLRCLCRRDACNIPTDLVSYMEFNQNPIPSEQFP
;
A
#
# COMPACT_ATOMS: atom_id res chain seq x y z
N MET A 1 -4.61 39.40 45.87
CA MET A 1 -3.58 39.07 44.85
C MET A 1 -4.21 38.09 43.87
N LEU A 2 -4.61 38.56 42.68
CA LEU A 2 -5.25 37.72 41.65
C LEU A 2 -4.15 37.21 40.72
N LYS A 3 -3.94 35.89 40.64
CA LYS A 3 -2.96 35.28 39.72
C LYS A 3 -3.62 35.06 38.36
N THR A 4 -3.19 35.83 37.36
CA THR A 4 -3.59 35.63 35.96
C THR A 4 -2.89 34.39 35.43
N VAL A 5 -3.64 33.34 35.12
CA VAL A 5 -3.13 32.15 34.43
C VAL A 5 -3.15 32.45 32.93
N ALA A 6 -1.97 32.58 32.33
CA ALA A 6 -1.84 32.67 30.88
C ALA A 6 -1.87 31.25 30.30
N ILE A 7 -2.95 30.90 29.60
CA ILE A 7 -3.03 29.67 28.81
C ILE A 7 -2.40 29.97 27.46
N VAL A 8 -1.20 29.47 27.23
CA VAL A 8 -0.54 29.50 25.93
C VAL A 8 -1.08 28.33 25.12
N CYS A 9 -2.10 28.58 24.29
CA CYS A 9 -2.49 27.63 23.25
C CYS A 9 -1.41 27.67 22.17
N ALA A 10 -0.47 26.71 22.22
CA ALA A 10 0.39 26.42 21.09
C ALA A 10 -0.46 25.80 19.99
N LEU A 11 -0.91 26.62 19.03
CA LEU A 11 -1.43 26.15 17.76
C LEU A 11 -0.26 25.49 17.01
N VAL A 12 -0.17 24.17 17.11
CA VAL A 12 0.64 23.39 16.18
C VAL A 12 -0.08 23.48 14.85
N ALA A 13 0.36 24.38 13.99
CA ALA A 13 0.00 24.34 12.58
C ALA A 13 0.55 23.02 12.03
N VAL A 14 -0.29 21.99 12.01
CA VAL A 14 -0.02 20.77 11.25
C VAL A 14 -0.01 21.24 9.81
N GLY A 15 1.19 21.54 9.30
CA GLY A 15 1.38 21.82 7.90
C GLY A 15 0.96 20.58 7.14
N LEU A 16 -0.26 20.58 6.60
CA LEU A 16 -0.60 19.75 5.46
C LEU A 16 0.36 20.19 4.36
N SER A 17 1.53 19.56 4.33
CA SER A 17 2.47 19.75 3.26
C SER A 17 1.74 19.29 2.01
N GLU A 18 1.37 20.23 1.13
CA GLU A 18 0.85 19.95 -0.21
C GLU A 18 1.99 19.38 -1.06
N ILE A 19 2.52 18.22 -0.66
CA ILE A 19 3.49 17.48 -1.46
C ILE A 19 2.76 16.88 -2.64
N ASN A 20 3.45 16.81 -3.78
CA ASN A 20 2.97 16.02 -4.90
C ASN A 20 3.22 14.51 -4.64
N THR A 21 2.62 13.67 -5.47
CA THR A 21 2.69 12.19 -5.36
C THR A 21 4.11 11.65 -5.48
N GLN A 22 4.98 12.32 -6.23
CA GLN A 22 6.38 11.89 -6.38
C GLN A 22 7.16 12.14 -5.08
N THR A 23 7.01 13.33 -4.49
CA THR A 23 7.61 13.65 -3.20
C THR A 23 7.07 12.75 -2.08
N ASP A 24 5.77 12.50 -2.08
CA ASP A 24 5.11 11.53 -1.18
C ASP A 24 5.75 10.14 -1.27
N ALA A 25 5.83 9.58 -2.48
CA ALA A 25 6.43 8.27 -2.69
C ALA A 25 7.91 8.21 -2.25
N LEU A 26 8.70 9.26 -2.53
CA LEU A 26 10.08 9.32 -2.05
C LEU A 26 10.18 9.39 -0.52
N GLN A 27 9.33 10.18 0.13
CA GLN A 27 9.34 10.34 1.60
C GLN A 27 8.94 9.07 2.34
N GLN A 28 8.11 8.23 1.70
CA GLN A 28 7.64 6.98 2.25
C GLN A 28 8.53 5.79 1.89
N HIS A 29 9.37 5.89 0.86
CA HIS A 29 10.10 4.77 0.25
C HIS A 29 10.84 3.82 1.22
N ASP A 30 11.49 4.36 2.26
CA ASP A 30 12.31 3.59 3.22
C ASP A 30 11.56 3.24 4.51
N ARG A 31 10.26 3.53 4.60
CA ARG A 31 9.45 3.27 5.79
C ARG A 31 8.85 1.86 5.74
N LEU A 32 8.51 1.35 6.91
CA LEU A 32 7.54 0.26 7.00
C LEU A 32 6.12 0.84 6.93
N HIS A 33 5.23 0.09 6.30
CA HIS A 33 3.89 0.49 5.91
C HIS A 33 2.85 -0.38 6.61
N ARG A 34 1.73 0.26 6.96
CA ARG A 34 0.49 -0.41 7.26
C ARG A 34 -0.14 -0.82 5.94
N CYS A 35 -0.63 -2.05 5.85
CA CYS A 35 -1.31 -2.54 4.67
C CYS A 35 -2.74 -2.94 5.05
N TRP A 36 -3.67 -2.77 4.13
CA TRP A 36 -4.99 -3.37 4.27
C TRP A 36 -4.87 -4.89 4.21
N GLU A 37 -5.46 -5.55 5.19
CA GLU A 37 -5.50 -7.00 5.34
C GLU A 37 -6.94 -7.43 5.62
N PRO A 38 -7.37 -8.61 5.15
CA PRO A 38 -8.66 -9.15 5.55
C PRO A 38 -8.69 -9.36 7.07
N VAL A 39 -9.82 -9.01 7.69
CA VAL A 39 -10.03 -9.27 9.12
C VAL A 39 -10.04 -10.78 9.40
N ASP A 40 -10.62 -11.55 8.47
CA ASP A 40 -10.61 -13.01 8.49
C ASP A 40 -10.37 -13.53 7.06
N PHE A 41 -9.23 -14.20 6.84
CA PHE A 41 -8.86 -14.79 5.55
C PHE A 41 -9.84 -15.88 5.07
N LYS A 42 -10.67 -16.43 5.96
CA LYS A 42 -11.68 -17.44 5.63
C LYS A 42 -13.06 -16.85 5.40
N ASN A 43 -13.27 -15.57 5.74
CA ASN A 43 -14.56 -14.91 5.64
C ASN A 43 -14.42 -13.52 5.00
N GLU A 44 -14.58 -13.46 3.69
CA GLU A 44 -14.50 -12.21 2.90
C GLU A 44 -15.51 -11.14 3.37
N SER A 45 -16.61 -11.54 4.01
CA SER A 45 -17.61 -10.58 4.53
C SER A 45 -17.16 -9.83 5.78
N SER A 46 -16.08 -10.27 6.43
CA SER A 46 -15.53 -9.62 7.63
C SER A 46 -14.83 -8.29 7.35
N GLY A 47 -14.64 -7.94 6.07
CA GLY A 47 -14.01 -6.69 5.66
C GLY A 47 -12.50 -6.68 5.87
N HIS A 48 -11.93 -5.48 5.88
CA HIS A 48 -10.49 -5.26 5.96
C HIS A 48 -10.13 -4.31 7.10
N ARG A 49 -8.92 -4.47 7.63
CA ARG A 49 -8.31 -3.57 8.62
C ARG A 49 -6.89 -3.21 8.17
N LEU A 50 -6.35 -2.13 8.70
CA LEU A 50 -4.92 -1.87 8.57
C LEU A 50 -4.11 -2.74 9.54
N SER A 51 -2.96 -3.17 9.07
CA SER A 51 -1.92 -3.79 9.89
C SER A 51 -1.19 -2.74 10.74
N GLU A 52 -0.33 -3.23 11.64
CA GLU A 52 0.78 -2.43 12.16
C GLU A 52 1.76 -2.05 11.03
N PRO A 53 2.59 -1.00 11.19
CA PRO A 53 3.55 -0.56 10.17
C PRO A 53 4.77 -1.49 10.13
N ILE A 54 4.60 -2.69 9.57
CA ILE A 54 5.60 -3.76 9.59
C ILE A 54 6.03 -4.22 8.20
N TYR A 55 5.32 -3.82 7.14
CA TYR A 55 5.57 -4.31 5.79
C TYR A 55 6.39 -3.33 4.98
N ARG A 56 7.36 -3.81 4.19
CA ARG A 56 8.06 -2.96 3.24
C ARG A 56 7.21 -2.63 2.00
N TYR A 57 6.32 -3.53 1.61
CA TYR A 57 5.39 -3.30 0.50
C TYR A 57 4.04 -3.91 0.81
N CYS A 58 3.01 -3.20 0.35
CA CYS A 58 1.65 -3.71 0.31
C CYS A 58 1.36 -4.29 -1.06
N SER A 59 0.43 -5.22 -1.12
CA SER A 59 0.06 -5.93 -2.34
C SER A 59 -1.46 -5.94 -2.53
N VAL A 60 -1.87 -5.97 -3.80
CA VAL A 60 -3.20 -6.37 -4.25
C VAL A 60 -3.08 -7.50 -5.27
N MET A 61 -3.87 -8.57 -5.12
CA MET A 61 -4.04 -9.60 -6.14
C MET A 61 -5.41 -9.52 -6.78
N ALA A 62 -5.46 -9.48 -8.10
CA ALA A 62 -6.68 -9.66 -8.86
C ALA A 62 -6.86 -11.15 -9.20
N VAL A 63 -7.90 -11.76 -8.64
CA VAL A 63 -8.22 -13.20 -8.82
C VAL A 63 -9.45 -13.44 -9.69
N ASN A 64 -10.22 -12.41 -10.03
CA ASN A 64 -11.32 -12.52 -10.96
C ASN A 64 -10.93 -11.97 -12.35
N LYS A 65 -11.39 -12.64 -13.41
CA LYS A 65 -11.09 -12.31 -14.82
C LYS A 65 -11.42 -10.87 -15.23
N ASN A 66 -12.24 -10.17 -14.44
CA ASN A 66 -12.66 -8.80 -14.68
C ASN A 66 -11.96 -7.75 -13.78
N TYR A 67 -10.98 -8.15 -12.96
CA TYR A 67 -10.21 -7.26 -12.08
C TYR A 67 -11.05 -6.40 -11.13
N LYS A 68 -12.31 -6.81 -10.87
CA LYS A 68 -13.24 -6.07 -10.01
C LYS A 68 -13.02 -6.28 -8.52
N VAL A 69 -12.38 -7.37 -8.15
CA VAL A 69 -12.11 -7.72 -6.76
C VAL A 69 -10.61 -7.85 -6.61
N LEU A 70 -10.05 -6.97 -5.80
CA LEU A 70 -8.67 -7.03 -5.35
C LEU A 70 -8.63 -7.59 -3.94
N HIS A 71 -7.69 -8.49 -3.70
CA HIS A 71 -7.39 -9.02 -2.38
C HIS A 71 -6.14 -8.33 -1.86
N PRO A 72 -6.27 -7.37 -0.93
CA PRO A 72 -5.13 -6.68 -0.37
C PRO A 72 -4.49 -7.47 0.78
N PHE A 73 -3.17 -7.40 0.86
CA PHE A 73 -2.38 -7.96 1.95
C PHE A 73 -1.04 -7.25 2.06
N GLY A 74 -0.44 -7.24 3.26
CA GLY A 74 0.97 -6.91 3.44
C GLY A 74 1.84 -8.07 2.99
N VAL A 75 3.05 -7.77 2.50
CA VAL A 75 3.92 -8.81 1.95
C VAL A 75 5.07 -9.14 2.89
N GLU A 76 5.17 -10.43 3.21
CA GLU A 76 6.31 -11.02 3.91
C GLU A 76 7.49 -11.12 2.92
N GLU A 77 8.60 -10.42 3.17
CA GLU A 77 9.73 -10.36 2.24
C GLU A 77 10.39 -11.73 2.03
N GLU A 78 10.31 -12.60 3.03
CA GLU A 78 10.80 -13.98 2.99
C GLU A 78 9.95 -14.94 2.12
N SER A 79 8.79 -14.49 1.64
CA SER A 79 7.88 -15.35 0.87
C SER A 79 8.33 -15.59 -0.58
N ASP A 80 9.22 -14.75 -1.13
CA ASP A 80 9.68 -14.81 -2.53
C ASP A 80 11.02 -14.07 -2.73
N ASP A 81 11.62 -14.16 -3.92
CA ASP A 81 12.76 -13.32 -4.31
C ASP A 81 12.30 -11.98 -4.89
N TYR A 82 12.30 -10.95 -4.04
CA TYR A 82 11.91 -9.59 -4.41
C TYR A 82 13.06 -8.73 -4.95
N THR A 83 14.25 -9.29 -5.21
CA THR A 83 15.43 -8.53 -5.67
C THR A 83 15.13 -7.64 -6.87
N HIS A 84 14.43 -8.16 -7.87
CA HIS A 84 14.11 -7.40 -9.08
C HIS A 84 13.01 -6.36 -8.86
N VAL A 85 12.02 -6.65 -8.03
CA VAL A 85 10.99 -5.68 -7.65
C VAL A 85 11.63 -4.51 -6.90
N ASN A 86 12.53 -4.81 -5.97
CA ASN A 86 13.27 -3.83 -5.20
C ASN A 86 14.09 -2.92 -6.12
N ALA A 87 14.83 -3.52 -7.06
CA ALA A 87 15.60 -2.77 -8.05
C ALA A 87 14.72 -1.81 -8.88
N ILE A 88 13.49 -2.20 -9.24
CA ILE A 88 12.56 -1.32 -9.96
C ILE A 88 12.17 -0.12 -9.09
N PHE A 89 11.77 -0.36 -7.84
CA PHE A 89 11.42 0.73 -6.92
C PHE A 89 12.61 1.66 -6.65
N GLU A 90 13.82 1.13 -6.59
CA GLU A 90 15.08 1.88 -6.40
C GLU A 90 15.47 2.74 -7.60
N THR A 91 14.84 2.55 -8.77
CA THR A 91 15.06 3.45 -9.91
C THR A 91 14.54 4.87 -9.68
N ALA A 92 13.89 5.16 -8.54
CA ALA A 92 13.37 6.48 -8.22
C ALA A 92 14.47 7.56 -8.18
N SER A 93 14.08 8.81 -8.45
CA SER A 93 14.97 9.98 -8.44
C SER A 93 14.22 11.23 -7.97
N SER A 94 14.90 12.36 -7.87
CA SER A 94 14.26 13.65 -7.56
C SER A 94 13.23 14.11 -8.62
N LYS A 95 13.14 13.45 -9.78
CA LYS A 95 12.22 13.81 -10.87
C LYS A 95 11.05 12.82 -11.06
N TYR A 96 11.16 11.59 -10.55
CA TYR A 96 10.11 10.58 -10.65
C TYR A 96 10.24 9.54 -9.54
N ALA A 97 9.14 8.91 -9.18
CA ALA A 97 9.12 7.78 -8.26
C ALA A 97 8.18 6.69 -8.82
N ILE A 98 8.50 5.44 -8.54
CA ILE A 98 7.65 4.31 -8.92
C ILE A 98 6.56 4.16 -7.87
N LEU A 99 5.29 4.26 -8.29
CA LEU A 99 4.14 4.17 -7.40
C LEU A 99 3.71 2.72 -7.18
N ASN A 100 3.65 1.95 -8.28
CA ASN A 100 3.24 0.55 -8.27
C ASN A 100 4.12 -0.27 -9.23
N VAL A 101 4.38 -1.52 -8.87
CA VAL A 101 4.97 -2.54 -9.75
C VAL A 101 3.96 -3.68 -9.89
N CYS A 102 3.45 -3.89 -11.10
CA CYS A 102 2.45 -4.94 -11.37
C CYS A 102 3.07 -6.10 -12.16
N LEU A 103 2.78 -7.32 -11.70
CA LEU A 103 3.28 -8.59 -12.21
C LEU A 103 2.10 -9.41 -12.71
N GLN A 104 2.19 -9.93 -13.94
CA GLN A 104 1.28 -10.97 -14.40
C GLN A 104 1.91 -12.32 -14.11
N GLU A 105 1.31 -13.08 -13.20
CA GLU A 105 1.91 -14.26 -12.60
C GLU A 105 1.12 -15.51 -12.97
N ALA A 106 1.84 -16.60 -13.28
CA ALA A 106 1.27 -17.92 -13.46
C ALA A 106 1.53 -18.76 -12.20
N LEU A 107 0.47 -19.03 -11.45
CA LEU A 107 0.50 -19.68 -10.15
C LEU A 107 0.05 -21.14 -10.30
N ALA A 108 0.94 -22.08 -9.96
CA ALA A 108 0.71 -23.51 -10.06
C ALA A 108 0.30 -24.14 -8.72
N PHE A 109 -0.68 -23.56 -8.01
CA PHE A 109 -1.13 -24.06 -6.69
C PHE A 109 -1.59 -25.52 -6.70
N GLY A 110 -2.00 -26.04 -7.87
CA GLY A 110 -2.42 -27.43 -8.04
C GLY A 110 -1.30 -28.41 -8.46
N GLY A 111 -0.04 -27.96 -8.51
CA GLY A 111 1.08 -28.73 -9.03
C GLY A 111 1.21 -28.66 -10.57
N PRO A 112 2.28 -29.25 -11.14
CA PRO A 112 2.68 -29.05 -12.53
C PRO A 112 1.74 -29.70 -13.56
N THR A 113 0.85 -30.60 -13.13
CA THR A 113 -0.08 -31.34 -13.99
C THR A 113 -1.46 -30.68 -14.10
N ARG A 114 -1.70 -29.60 -13.35
CA ARG A 114 -2.96 -28.85 -13.39
C ARG A 114 -2.75 -27.50 -14.09
N PRO A 115 -3.78 -26.94 -14.75
CA PRO A 115 -3.69 -25.61 -15.34
C PRO A 115 -3.23 -24.58 -14.30
N SER A 116 -2.28 -23.72 -14.68
CA SER A 116 -1.88 -22.59 -13.88
C SER A 116 -3.03 -21.59 -13.76
N GLN A 117 -3.15 -20.97 -12.59
CA GLN A 117 -3.98 -19.78 -12.42
C GLN A 117 -3.17 -18.56 -12.83
N VAL A 118 -3.72 -17.73 -13.70
CA VAL A 118 -3.07 -16.46 -14.06
C VAL A 118 -3.67 -15.36 -13.19
N SER A 119 -2.82 -14.60 -12.51
CA SER A 119 -3.21 -13.47 -11.68
C SER A 119 -2.43 -12.21 -12.05
N LEU A 120 -2.99 -11.05 -11.73
CA LEU A 120 -2.26 -9.79 -11.72
C LEU A 120 -2.03 -9.40 -10.26
N ARG A 121 -0.76 -9.31 -9.85
CA ARG A 121 -0.35 -8.86 -8.52
C ARG A 121 0.32 -7.49 -8.65
N CYS A 122 -0.17 -6.47 -7.95
CA CYS A 122 0.47 -5.16 -7.90
C CYS A 122 1.02 -4.89 -6.51
N LEU A 123 2.25 -4.39 -6.46
CA LEU A 123 3.00 -4.05 -5.26
C LEU A 123 3.14 -2.54 -5.17
N CYS A 124 3.09 -1.98 -3.96
CA CYS A 124 3.27 -0.55 -3.71
C CYS A 124 4.03 -0.31 -2.40
N ARG A 125 4.84 0.76 -2.35
CA ARG A 125 5.70 1.13 -1.20
C ARG A 125 5.26 2.46 -0.56
N ARG A 126 4.00 2.49 -0.13
CA ARG A 126 3.41 3.61 0.62
C ARG A 126 2.41 3.07 1.63
N ASP A 127 2.19 3.80 2.69
CA ASP A 127 1.25 3.45 3.75
C ASP A 127 -0.17 3.31 3.17
N ALA A 128 -0.86 2.22 3.50
CA ALA A 128 -2.23 1.91 3.11
C ALA A 128 -2.52 1.93 1.59
N CYS A 129 -1.50 1.82 0.74
CA CYS A 129 -1.63 1.99 -0.71
C CYS A 129 -2.45 0.88 -1.41
N ASN A 130 -2.65 -0.26 -0.75
CA ASN A 130 -3.38 -1.43 -1.25
C ASN A 130 -4.87 -1.41 -0.88
N ILE A 131 -5.59 -0.33 -1.20
CA ILE A 131 -7.00 -0.20 -0.82
C ILE A 131 -7.89 -1.36 -1.35
N PRO A 132 -8.83 -1.89 -0.55
CA PRO A 132 -9.73 -3.00 -0.93
C PRO A 132 -10.84 -2.53 -1.89
N THR A 133 -10.51 -2.39 -3.18
CA THR A 133 -11.44 -1.94 -4.22
C THR A 133 -11.20 -2.69 -5.55
N ASP A 134 -11.62 -2.13 -6.68
CA ASP A 134 -11.29 -2.63 -8.02
C ASP A 134 -9.96 -2.06 -8.57
N LEU A 135 -9.43 -2.69 -9.63
CA LEU A 135 -8.14 -2.29 -10.20
C LEU A 135 -8.07 -0.84 -10.68
N VAL A 136 -9.13 -0.30 -11.27
CA VAL A 136 -9.12 1.08 -11.78
C VAL A 136 -9.08 2.05 -10.61
N SER A 137 -9.99 1.87 -9.65
CA SER A 137 -10.05 2.69 -8.44
C SER A 137 -8.74 2.63 -7.64
N TYR A 138 -8.09 1.47 -7.55
CA TYR A 138 -6.79 1.31 -6.90
C TYR A 138 -5.69 2.11 -7.61
N MET A 139 -5.64 2.06 -8.94
CA MET A 139 -4.64 2.79 -9.72
C MET A 139 -4.88 4.31 -9.63
N GLU A 140 -6.14 4.76 -9.67
CA GLU A 140 -6.52 6.17 -9.51
C GLU A 140 -6.21 6.69 -8.10
N PHE A 141 -6.51 5.93 -7.06
CA PHE A 141 -6.16 6.27 -5.68
C PHE A 141 -4.66 6.55 -5.54
N ASN A 142 -3.84 5.68 -6.11
CA ASN A 142 -2.39 5.79 -6.04
C ASN A 142 -1.82 6.98 -6.85
N GLN A 143 -2.58 7.65 -7.72
CA GLN A 143 -2.10 8.85 -8.43
C GLN A 143 -1.94 10.06 -7.52
N ASN A 144 -2.49 10.02 -6.31
CA ASN A 144 -2.49 11.13 -5.37
C ASN A 144 -1.53 10.86 -4.18
N PRO A 145 -1.09 11.92 -3.48
CA PRO A 145 -0.40 11.78 -2.19
C PRO A 145 -1.27 11.03 -1.19
N ILE A 146 -0.70 10.09 -0.44
CA ILE A 146 -1.44 9.32 0.57
C ILE A 146 -1.16 9.91 1.96
N PRO A 147 -2.17 10.43 2.67
CA PRO A 147 -1.94 11.08 3.95
C PRO A 147 -1.56 10.07 5.04
N SER A 148 -0.48 10.36 5.77
CA SER A 148 0.02 9.50 6.84
C SER A 148 -0.91 9.39 8.07
N GLU A 149 -1.86 10.31 8.21
CA GLU A 149 -2.74 10.43 9.38
C GLU A 149 -4.21 10.06 9.11
N GLN A 150 -4.58 9.64 7.89
CA GLN A 150 -5.99 9.54 7.51
C GLN A 150 -6.68 8.20 7.82
N PHE A 151 -5.96 7.20 8.29
CA PHE A 151 -6.55 5.89 8.50
C PHE A 151 -6.69 5.60 9.99
N PRO A 152 -7.93 5.40 10.50
CA PRO A 152 -8.21 5.17 11.91
C PRO A 152 -7.58 3.90 12.46
#